data_AF-Q64E53-F1
#
_entry.id   AF-Q64E53-F1
#
_cell.length_a   1.000
_cell.length_b   1.000
_cell.length_c   1.000
_cell.angle_alpha   90.00
_cell.angle_beta   90.00
_cell.angle_gamma   90.00
#
_symmetry.space_group_name_H-M   'P 1'
#
loop_
_entity.id
_entity.type
_entity.pdbx_description
1 polymer ?
#
loop_
_entity_poly.entity_id
_entity_poly.type
_entity_poly.pdbx_seq_one_letter_code
_entity_poly.pdbx_strand_id
1 'polypeptide(L)'
;MHESSRNAAKVGSGERRYAGCRKDLTGGLCIETACWGLVRKERKKKRKWHSLIDKVWNWRNLNEAWEKVKQNRGAGGIDDVTIDEFERNLEQNLNEIQRLLRQDRYVPKPVKRVYIPKPDGKQRPLGIPTIRDRVVQQALKNVIEPIFEAEFLDSSFGYRPGKSAKQAIEQIETVRDEGHEWVVDADIKAFFDTVNHEKLIDAVAERISDGRVLGLIRAFLEADIMEQGQGRAKNVVGTPQGGVISPLLANIYLHYFDERMAELGFEVVRYADDVLVLCGSEEEAEEAISHVKEILEELELTLHPQKTKIKNFSEGVDFLGFTVYVSHKVPRKEAVRKYKGAVRRATRRNLPINLEMVIQGLNPVVIGWGNYFKIANVNWLYKELDGWTRMRLRAFKEKRKSYNSNRRILNAFLRNLGLKSLSSLLNPGW
;
A
#
# COMPACT_ATOMS: atom_id res chain seq x y z
N MET A 1 59.91 5.96 -30.96
CA MET A 1 60.27 6.08 -29.54
C MET A 1 59.03 5.80 -28.71
N HIS A 2 59.10 4.70 -27.97
CA HIS A 2 58.25 4.10 -26.92
C HIS A 2 56.71 4.15 -27.06
N GLU A 3 56.02 3.04 -27.31
CA GLU A 3 55.78 1.83 -26.48
C GLU A 3 54.80 2.00 -25.30
N SER A 4 53.68 1.30 -25.44
CA SER A 4 53.06 0.37 -24.48
C SER A 4 52.67 0.87 -23.09
N SER A 5 51.36 0.89 -22.82
CA SER A 5 50.78 -0.01 -21.81
C SER A 5 49.26 -0.17 -21.98
N ARG A 6 48.85 -1.41 -22.27
CA ARG A 6 47.50 -1.94 -22.10
C ARG A 6 47.23 -2.15 -20.61
N ASN A 7 46.01 -1.89 -20.15
CA ASN A 7 45.49 -2.57 -18.96
C ASN A 7 44.02 -2.91 -19.17
N ALA A 8 43.80 -4.18 -19.50
CA ALA A 8 42.52 -4.86 -19.45
C ALA A 8 42.31 -5.38 -18.02
N ALA A 9 41.16 -5.04 -17.42
CA ALA A 9 40.73 -5.62 -16.15
C ALA A 9 39.60 -6.63 -16.41
N LYS A 10 39.95 -7.90 -16.14
CA LYS A 10 39.14 -9.12 -16.04
C LYS A 10 37.77 -8.87 -15.37
N VAL A 11 36.64 -9.20 -16.00
CA VAL A 11 35.95 -10.52 -16.00
C VAL A 11 35.90 -11.18 -14.62
N GLY A 12 34.73 -11.09 -13.99
CA GLY A 12 34.33 -11.88 -12.82
C GLY A 12 32.91 -12.42 -13.05
N SER A 13 32.79 -13.40 -13.97
CA SER A 13 31.59 -14.20 -14.17
C SER A 13 31.45 -15.18 -13.00
N GLY A 14 30.55 -14.85 -12.06
CA GLY A 14 30.14 -15.77 -11.01
C GLY A 14 29.19 -16.84 -11.57
N GLU A 15 29.74 -17.93 -12.08
CA GLU A 15 28.99 -19.16 -12.37
C GLU A 15 28.34 -19.69 -11.08
N ARG A 16 27.01 -19.55 -10.96
CA ARG A 16 26.22 -20.34 -10.01
C ARG A 16 25.72 -21.59 -10.75
N ARG A 17 26.34 -22.72 -10.42
CA ARG A 17 26.02 -24.06 -10.95
C ARG A 17 24.63 -24.50 -10.48
N TYR A 18 23.73 -24.72 -11.43
CA TYR A 18 22.48 -25.44 -11.23
C TYR A 18 22.78 -26.92 -11.00
N ALA A 19 22.43 -27.44 -9.82
CA ALA A 19 22.47 -28.86 -9.50
C ALA A 19 21.07 -29.44 -9.73
N GLY A 20 20.95 -30.33 -10.72
CA GLY A 20 19.71 -30.96 -11.14
C GLY A 20 19.10 -31.90 -10.08
N CYS A 21 17.78 -31.89 -9.99
CA CYS A 21 17.00 -32.80 -9.15
C CYS A 21 16.43 -33.94 -10.02
N ARG A 22 16.82 -35.18 -9.73
CA ARG A 22 16.23 -36.39 -10.33
C ARG A 22 14.89 -36.68 -9.67
N LYS A 23 13.92 -37.04 -10.50
CA LYS A 23 12.63 -37.64 -10.14
C LYS A 23 12.87 -38.99 -9.45
N ASP A 24 12.09 -39.28 -8.42
CA ASP A 24 11.59 -40.62 -8.16
C ASP A 24 10.19 -40.54 -7.53
N LEU A 25 9.27 -41.28 -8.17
CA LEU A 25 7.88 -41.51 -7.76
C LEU A 25 7.84 -42.72 -6.83
N THR A 26 7.03 -42.67 -5.76
CA THR A 26 6.19 -43.78 -5.27
C THR A 26 5.47 -43.41 -3.95
N GLY A 27 4.17 -43.70 -3.86
CA GLY A 27 3.55 -44.15 -2.60
C GLY A 27 2.62 -43.20 -1.81
N GLY A 28 1.34 -43.15 -2.21
CA GLY A 28 0.13 -43.34 -1.37
C GLY A 28 0.00 -42.79 0.07
N LEU A 29 -1.02 -41.92 0.22
CA LEU A 29 -1.97 -41.75 1.34
C LEU A 29 -1.47 -41.35 2.76
N CYS A 30 -1.86 -40.15 3.21
CA CYS A 30 -2.81 -39.95 4.33
C CYS A 30 -3.09 -38.45 4.52
N ILE A 31 -4.36 -38.08 4.41
CA ILE A 31 -4.91 -36.75 4.70
C ILE A 31 -5.34 -36.79 6.16
N GLU A 32 -4.91 -35.80 6.95
CA GLU A 32 -5.62 -35.13 8.05
C GLU A 32 -4.66 -34.66 9.17
N THR A 33 -4.71 -33.35 9.44
CA THR A 33 -4.35 -32.66 10.69
C THR A 33 -2.88 -32.51 11.16
N ALA A 34 -1.86 -32.95 10.41
CA ALA A 34 -0.45 -32.87 10.90
C ALA A 34 0.50 -31.88 10.18
N CYS A 35 0.07 -31.11 9.19
CA CYS A 35 1.02 -30.46 8.25
C CYS A 35 1.67 -29.13 8.70
N TRP A 36 1.27 -28.51 9.83
CA TRP A 36 1.91 -27.27 10.30
C TRP A 36 3.18 -27.48 11.16
N GLY A 37 3.43 -28.71 11.62
CA GLY A 37 4.57 -29.01 12.49
C GLY A 37 5.89 -29.30 11.77
N LEU A 38 5.85 -29.74 10.51
CA LEU A 38 6.98 -30.43 9.86
C LEU A 38 7.71 -29.65 8.75
N VAL A 39 7.26 -28.44 8.38
CA VAL A 39 7.97 -27.57 7.40
C VAL A 39 8.84 -26.49 8.08
N ARG A 40 9.14 -26.63 9.38
CA ARG A 40 10.20 -25.83 10.03
C ARG A 40 11.58 -26.47 9.77
N LYS A 41 12.03 -26.46 8.52
CA LYS A 41 13.48 -26.63 8.22
C LYS A 41 14.22 -25.51 8.99
N GLU A 42 15.23 -25.91 9.76
CA GLU A 42 16.00 -25.14 10.75
C GLU A 42 16.20 -23.63 10.45
N ARG A 43 15.18 -22.81 10.75
CA ARG A 43 15.34 -21.35 10.81
C ARG A 43 16.22 -21.05 12.03
N LYS A 44 17.38 -20.42 11.84
CA LYS A 44 18.22 -19.91 12.95
C LYS A 44 17.31 -19.19 13.96
N LYS A 45 17.38 -19.55 15.25
CA LYS A 45 16.52 -18.98 16.30
C LYS A 45 16.61 -17.45 16.28
N LYS A 46 15.59 -16.81 15.70
CA LYS A 46 15.43 -15.36 15.66
C LYS A 46 15.25 -14.84 17.10
N ARG A 47 15.85 -13.69 17.43
CA ARG A 47 15.74 -13.08 18.77
C ARG A 47 14.28 -12.67 19.01
N LYS A 48 13.70 -13.17 20.09
CA LYS A 48 12.36 -12.78 20.53
C LYS A 48 12.41 -11.61 21.49
N TRP A 49 11.46 -10.70 21.34
CA TRP A 49 11.25 -9.56 22.22
C TRP A 49 10.24 -9.92 23.30
N HIS A 50 10.65 -9.69 24.54
CA HIS A 50 9.84 -9.91 25.73
C HIS A 50 9.50 -8.55 26.35
N SER A 51 8.43 -8.51 27.14
CA SER A 51 8.04 -7.33 27.94
C SER A 51 8.01 -6.04 27.09
N LEU A 52 7.05 -5.97 26.19
CA LEU A 52 6.80 -4.83 25.31
C LEU A 52 5.57 -4.01 25.75
N ILE A 53 4.66 -4.60 26.50
CA ILE A 53 3.40 -3.94 26.90
C ILE A 53 3.65 -2.64 27.68
N ASP A 54 4.71 -2.60 28.51
CA ASP A 54 5.18 -1.42 29.25
C ASP A 54 5.49 -0.22 28.34
N LYS A 55 6.01 -0.49 27.14
CA LYS A 55 6.32 0.53 26.12
C LYS A 55 5.04 0.98 25.40
N VAL A 56 4.04 0.11 25.28
CA VAL A 56 2.75 0.45 24.66
C VAL A 56 1.99 1.47 25.51
N TRP A 57 1.87 1.25 26.82
CA TRP A 57 1.16 2.17 27.72
C TRP A 57 2.03 3.31 28.29
N ASN A 58 3.29 3.41 27.86
CA ASN A 58 4.14 4.53 28.24
C ASN A 58 3.48 5.86 27.84
N TRP A 59 3.44 6.82 28.77
CA TRP A 59 2.76 8.11 28.58
C TRP A 59 3.22 8.84 27.32
N ARG A 60 4.54 8.87 27.08
CA ARG A 60 5.12 9.54 25.92
C ARG A 60 4.65 8.88 24.61
N ASN A 61 4.65 7.55 24.56
CA ASN A 61 4.19 6.81 23.39
C ASN A 61 2.69 7.02 23.13
N LEU A 62 1.86 7.02 24.18
CA LEU A 62 0.42 7.30 24.05
C LEU A 62 0.16 8.72 23.52
N ASN A 63 0.93 9.71 23.97
CA ASN A 63 0.83 11.07 23.48
C ASN A 63 1.29 11.19 22.01
N GLU A 64 2.42 10.57 21.65
CA GLU A 64 2.90 10.51 20.26
C GLU A 64 1.90 9.78 19.35
N ALA A 65 1.24 8.73 19.85
CA ALA A 65 0.20 8.02 19.14
C ALA A 65 -1.04 8.88 18.91
N TRP A 66 -1.45 9.67 19.91
CA TRP A 66 -2.53 10.65 19.76
C TRP A 66 -2.23 11.68 18.68
N GLU A 67 -1.03 12.28 18.67
CA GLU A 67 -0.65 13.27 17.67
C GLU A 67 -0.74 12.70 16.24
N LYS A 68 -0.29 11.46 16.03
CA LYS A 68 -0.44 10.77 14.74
C LYS A 68 -1.91 10.55 14.37
N VAL A 69 -2.76 10.16 15.31
CA VAL A 69 -4.20 9.98 15.07
C VAL A 69 -4.89 11.30 14.73
N LYS A 70 -4.55 12.38 15.45
CA LYS A 70 -5.08 13.73 15.23
C LYS A 70 -4.72 14.25 13.84
N GLN A 71 -3.47 14.05 13.41
CA GLN A 71 -3.00 14.46 12.08
C GLN A 71 -3.78 13.79 10.94
N ASN A 72 -4.24 12.55 11.13
CA ASN A 72 -5.02 11.82 10.13
C ASN A 72 -6.46 12.33 9.95
N ARG A 73 -6.97 13.18 10.86
CA ARG A 73 -8.30 13.82 10.80
C ARG A 73 -9.47 12.84 10.51
N GLY A 74 -9.37 11.60 11.01
CA GLY A 74 -10.37 10.56 10.78
C GLY A 74 -11.67 10.81 11.52
N ALA A 75 -12.81 10.42 10.92
CA ALA A 75 -14.12 10.50 11.54
C ALA A 75 -14.22 9.66 12.83
N GLY A 76 -15.16 10.02 13.72
CA GLY A 76 -15.47 9.26 14.93
C GLY A 76 -15.92 7.83 14.65
N GLY A 77 -15.72 6.94 15.62
CA GLY A 77 -16.13 5.54 15.53
C GLY A 77 -17.61 5.36 15.86
N ILE A 78 -17.95 4.23 16.48
CA ILE A 78 -19.33 3.94 16.91
C ILE A 78 -19.82 4.84 18.04
N ASP A 79 -18.91 5.41 18.83
CA ASP A 79 -19.23 6.32 19.93
C ASP A 79 -19.43 7.76 19.48
N ASP A 80 -19.31 8.04 18.18
CA ASP A 80 -19.47 9.34 17.54
C ASP A 80 -18.64 10.49 18.18
N VAL A 81 -17.66 10.14 19.04
CA VAL A 81 -16.71 11.07 19.64
C VAL A 81 -15.85 11.66 18.54
N THR A 82 -15.79 12.99 18.51
CA THR A 82 -14.97 13.75 17.56
C THR A 82 -13.53 13.91 18.07
N ILE A 83 -12.62 14.25 17.16
CA ILE A 83 -11.22 14.55 17.51
C ILE A 83 -11.17 15.73 18.50
N ASP A 84 -11.97 16.76 18.26
CA ASP A 84 -12.01 17.95 19.11
C ASP A 84 -12.52 17.63 20.53
N GLU A 85 -13.53 16.77 20.66
CA GLU A 85 -14.03 16.32 21.96
C GLU A 85 -13.02 15.44 22.71
N PHE A 86 -12.34 14.54 21.99
CA PHE A 86 -11.28 13.72 22.58
C PHE A 86 -10.11 14.59 23.06
N GLU A 87 -9.77 15.64 22.29
CA GLU A 87 -8.71 16.59 22.61
C GLU A 87 -9.04 17.45 23.84
N ARG A 88 -10.28 17.91 23.99
CA ARG A 88 -10.71 18.70 25.17
C ARG A 88 -10.46 17.97 26.49
N ASN A 89 -10.55 16.65 26.49
CA ASN A 89 -10.33 15.79 27.66
C ASN A 89 -9.09 14.88 27.48
N LEU A 90 -8.09 15.32 26.72
CA LEU A 90 -6.97 14.48 26.29
C LEU A 90 -6.27 13.76 27.45
N GLU A 91 -5.89 14.51 28.49
CA GLU A 91 -5.14 13.96 29.62
C GLU A 91 -5.93 12.88 30.36
N GLN A 92 -7.23 13.11 30.59
CA GLN A 92 -8.12 12.14 31.23
C GLN A 92 -8.27 10.88 30.36
N ASN A 93 -8.50 11.06 29.06
CA ASN A 93 -8.63 9.96 28.10
C ASN A 93 -7.36 9.09 28.05
N LEU A 94 -6.18 9.72 27.96
CA LEU A 94 -4.90 9.00 27.93
C LEU A 94 -4.58 8.31 29.25
N ASN A 95 -4.87 8.94 30.40
CA ASN A 95 -4.71 8.33 31.71
C ASN A 95 -5.60 7.10 31.89
N GLU A 96 -6.84 7.15 31.39
CA GLU A 96 -7.74 6.01 31.43
C GLU A 96 -7.23 4.84 30.56
N ILE A 97 -6.81 5.14 29.33
CA ILE A 97 -6.19 4.16 28.42
C ILE A 97 -4.98 3.52 29.09
N GLN A 98 -4.07 4.34 29.64
CA GLN A 98 -2.87 3.87 30.31
C GLN A 98 -3.21 2.93 31.47
N ARG A 99 -4.15 3.34 32.34
CA ARG A 99 -4.57 2.53 33.48
C ARG A 99 -5.11 1.17 33.04
N LEU A 100 -5.98 1.15 32.03
CA LEU A 100 -6.61 -0.07 31.54
C LEU A 100 -5.62 -1.00 30.83
N LEU A 101 -4.70 -0.44 30.04
CA LEU A 101 -3.61 -1.22 29.44
C LEU A 101 -2.69 -1.77 30.53
N ARG A 102 -2.31 -0.98 31.54
CA ARG A 102 -1.44 -1.43 32.65
C ARG A 102 -2.08 -2.57 33.45
N GLN A 103 -3.39 -2.48 33.71
CA GLN A 103 -4.18 -3.47 34.45
C GLN A 103 -4.61 -4.68 33.62
N ASP A 104 -4.30 -4.72 32.32
CA ASP A 104 -4.73 -5.79 31.40
C ASP A 104 -6.27 -5.90 31.25
N ARG A 105 -6.94 -4.76 31.34
CA ARG A 105 -8.41 -4.64 31.29
C ARG A 105 -8.92 -3.87 30.08
N TYR A 106 -8.04 -3.59 29.11
CA TYR A 106 -8.43 -2.91 27.90
C TYR A 106 -9.18 -3.85 26.96
N VAL A 107 -10.42 -3.48 26.60
CA VAL A 107 -11.24 -4.21 25.63
C VAL A 107 -11.59 -3.25 24.50
N PRO A 108 -11.23 -3.57 23.24
CA PRO A 108 -11.60 -2.75 22.08
C PRO A 108 -13.12 -2.64 21.92
N LYS A 109 -13.58 -1.48 21.45
CA LYS A 109 -14.99 -1.32 21.09
C LYS A 109 -15.26 -1.90 19.69
N PRO A 110 -16.52 -2.26 19.37
CA PRO A 110 -16.89 -2.67 18.02
C PRO A 110 -16.57 -1.59 16.97
N VAL A 111 -16.12 -2.01 15.79
CA VAL A 111 -15.80 -1.11 14.68
C VAL A 111 -17.05 -0.71 13.90
N LYS A 112 -17.16 0.55 13.50
CA LYS A 112 -18.30 1.07 12.72
C LYS A 112 -18.11 0.73 11.24
N ARG A 113 -19.04 -0.02 10.63
CA ARG A 113 -18.99 -0.37 9.20
C ARG A 113 -19.43 0.83 8.35
N VAL A 114 -18.61 1.21 7.38
CA VAL A 114 -18.88 2.27 6.40
C VAL A 114 -18.53 1.78 5.01
N TYR A 115 -19.42 2.00 4.04
CA TYR A 115 -19.21 1.58 2.65
C TYR A 115 -18.64 2.72 1.81
N ILE A 116 -17.48 2.50 1.21
CA ILE A 116 -16.86 3.42 0.26
C ILE A 116 -17.13 2.92 -1.17
N PRO A 117 -17.72 3.73 -2.06
CA PRO A 117 -17.96 3.32 -3.44
C PRO A 117 -16.63 3.13 -4.17
N LYS A 118 -16.46 1.98 -4.81
CA LYS A 118 -15.36 1.72 -5.74
C LYS A 118 -15.71 2.22 -7.15
N PRO A 119 -14.71 2.50 -8.01
CA PRO A 119 -14.94 2.91 -9.39
C PRO A 119 -15.69 1.90 -10.27
N ASP A 120 -15.67 0.61 -9.90
CA ASP A 120 -16.36 -0.50 -10.57
C ASP A 120 -17.83 -0.65 -10.14
N GLY A 121 -18.33 0.23 -9.27
CA GLY A 121 -19.69 0.21 -8.74
C GLY A 121 -19.88 -0.70 -7.53
N LYS A 122 -18.89 -1.52 -7.17
CA LYS A 122 -18.90 -2.30 -5.92
C LYS A 122 -18.63 -1.38 -4.73
N GLN A 123 -18.88 -1.84 -3.51
CA GLN A 123 -18.55 -1.10 -2.30
C GLN A 123 -17.39 -1.78 -1.57
N ARG A 124 -16.42 -0.98 -1.10
CA ARG A 124 -15.37 -1.43 -0.19
C ARG A 124 -15.85 -1.16 1.23
N PRO A 125 -16.03 -2.19 2.04
CA PRO A 125 -16.47 -1.96 3.39
C PRO A 125 -15.27 -1.63 4.29
N LEU A 126 -15.38 -0.56 5.06
CA LEU A 126 -14.37 -0.05 5.97
C LEU A 126 -14.90 -0.18 7.40
N GLY A 127 -14.10 -0.71 8.31
CA GLY A 127 -14.33 -0.63 9.75
C GLY A 127 -13.59 0.59 10.31
N ILE A 128 -14.34 1.54 10.86
CA ILE A 128 -13.80 2.72 11.52
C ILE A 128 -13.77 2.44 13.04
N PRO A 129 -12.59 2.25 13.65
CA PRO A 129 -12.48 2.10 15.09
C PRO A 129 -12.75 3.43 15.80
N THR A 130 -13.01 3.37 17.10
CA THR A 130 -13.11 4.57 17.94
C THR A 130 -11.78 5.30 18.00
N ILE A 131 -11.80 6.60 18.31
CA ILE A 131 -10.57 7.39 18.45
C ILE A 131 -9.64 6.76 19.48
N ARG A 132 -10.22 6.32 20.61
CA ARG A 132 -9.53 5.61 21.67
C ARG A 132 -8.82 4.35 21.16
N ASP A 133 -9.54 3.51 20.41
CA ASP A 133 -8.95 2.29 19.82
C ASP A 133 -7.84 2.63 18.81
N ARG A 134 -8.00 3.69 18.01
CA ARG A 134 -6.97 4.15 17.08
C ARG A 134 -5.70 4.60 17.82
N VAL A 135 -5.83 5.28 18.97
CA VAL A 135 -4.69 5.68 19.80
C VAL A 135 -3.95 4.44 20.31
N VAL A 136 -4.67 3.45 20.83
CA VAL A 136 -4.05 2.21 21.33
C VAL A 136 -3.40 1.41 20.19
N GLN A 137 -4.08 1.27 19.05
CA GLN A 137 -3.51 0.62 17.86
C GLN A 137 -2.26 1.34 17.36
N GLN A 138 -2.25 2.67 17.37
CA GLN A 138 -1.09 3.47 16.97
C GLN A 138 0.07 3.35 17.97
N ALA A 139 -0.22 3.35 19.28
CA ALA A 139 0.78 3.16 20.33
C ALA A 139 1.40 1.77 20.26
N LEU A 140 0.59 0.75 19.98
CA LEU A 140 1.05 -0.61 19.73
C LEU A 140 1.91 -0.67 18.46
N LYS A 141 1.44 -0.08 17.36
CA LYS A 141 2.18 0.02 16.09
C LYS A 141 3.55 0.66 16.30
N ASN A 142 3.65 1.78 17.04
CA ASN A 142 4.93 2.46 17.31
C ASN A 142 5.98 1.53 17.95
N VAL A 143 5.53 0.57 18.77
CA VAL A 143 6.43 -0.35 19.48
C VAL A 143 6.83 -1.53 18.62
N ILE A 144 5.90 -2.10 17.85
CA ILE A 144 6.16 -3.33 17.09
C ILE A 144 6.69 -3.08 15.66
N GLU A 145 6.34 -1.95 15.03
CA GLU A 145 6.77 -1.63 13.65
C GLU A 145 8.29 -1.67 13.49
N PRO A 146 9.12 -1.10 14.38
CA PRO A 146 10.57 -1.15 14.23
C PRO A 146 11.17 -2.57 14.31
N ILE A 147 10.49 -3.49 15.00
CA ILE A 147 10.94 -4.88 15.14
C ILE A 147 10.80 -5.60 13.80
N PHE A 148 9.64 -5.47 13.15
CA PHE A 148 9.36 -6.15 11.88
C PHE A 148 9.96 -5.42 10.68
N GLU A 149 10.04 -4.08 10.71
CA GLU A 149 10.64 -3.28 9.64
C GLU A 149 12.11 -3.67 9.39
N ALA A 150 12.84 -4.08 10.44
CA ALA A 150 14.21 -4.56 10.34
C ALA A 150 14.35 -5.92 9.62
N GLU A 151 13.25 -6.64 9.38
CA GLU A 151 13.24 -7.95 8.72
C GLU A 151 12.62 -7.94 7.33
N PHE A 152 11.71 -7.00 7.07
CA PHE A 152 11.01 -6.95 5.79
C PHE A 152 11.98 -6.79 4.62
N LEU A 153 11.86 -7.69 3.64
CA LEU A 153 12.64 -7.67 2.41
C LEU A 153 12.43 -6.38 1.62
N ASP A 154 13.46 -5.95 0.89
CA ASP A 154 13.41 -4.71 0.11
C ASP A 154 12.40 -4.75 -1.04
N SER A 155 11.98 -5.94 -1.46
CA SER A 155 10.91 -6.22 -2.41
C SER A 155 9.52 -5.76 -1.96
N SER A 156 9.33 -5.49 -0.66
CA SER A 156 8.06 -5.05 -0.09
C SER A 156 8.03 -3.53 0.14
N PHE A 157 7.07 -2.82 -0.45
CA PHE A 157 7.02 -1.35 -0.41
C PHE A 157 5.77 -0.79 0.28
N GLY A 158 4.65 -1.51 0.23
CA GLY A 158 3.36 -1.00 0.70
C GLY A 158 3.35 -0.76 2.20
N TYR A 159 2.78 0.38 2.63
CA TYR A 159 2.55 0.72 4.05
C TYR A 159 3.78 0.74 4.97
N ARG A 160 4.99 0.81 4.41
CA ARG A 160 6.25 0.86 5.17
C ARG A 160 6.82 2.28 5.27
N PRO A 161 7.43 2.65 6.41
CA PRO A 161 8.10 3.94 6.55
C PRO A 161 9.27 4.06 5.57
N GLY A 162 9.39 5.21 4.90
CA GLY A 162 10.49 5.47 3.96
C GLY A 162 10.41 4.71 2.62
N LYS A 163 9.41 3.86 2.42
CA LYS A 163 9.12 3.19 1.15
C LYS A 163 7.96 3.90 0.43
N SER A 164 7.97 3.88 -0.90
CA SER A 164 6.99 4.57 -1.72
C SER A 164 6.63 3.79 -2.97
N ALA A 165 5.45 4.06 -3.52
CA ALA A 165 5.00 3.49 -4.79
C ALA A 165 6.00 3.77 -5.94
N LYS A 166 6.72 4.89 -5.88
CA LYS A 166 7.72 5.25 -6.88
C LYS A 166 8.95 4.34 -6.84
N GLN A 167 9.44 4.05 -5.64
CA GLN A 167 10.56 3.10 -5.47
C GLN A 167 10.17 1.70 -5.94
N ALA A 168 8.91 1.28 -5.75
CA ALA A 168 8.43 0.01 -6.30
C ALA A 168 8.49 0.00 -7.84
N ILE A 169 8.10 1.10 -8.48
CA ILE A 169 8.20 1.25 -9.94
C ILE A 169 9.66 1.28 -10.41
N GLU A 170 10.54 1.97 -9.68
CA GLU A 170 11.97 2.00 -9.99
C GLU A 170 12.59 0.59 -9.88
N GLN A 171 12.23 -0.20 -8.85
CA GLN A 171 12.66 -1.59 -8.72
C GLN A 171 12.21 -2.45 -9.90
N ILE A 172 10.96 -2.29 -10.34
CA ILE A 172 10.43 -2.99 -11.53
C ILE A 172 11.26 -2.65 -12.77
N GLU A 173 11.62 -1.38 -12.96
CA GLU A 173 12.47 -0.96 -14.08
C GLU A 173 13.87 -1.55 -13.99
N THR A 174 14.49 -1.58 -12.80
CA THR A 174 15.81 -2.19 -12.61
C THR A 174 15.80 -3.68 -12.96
N VAL A 175 14.86 -4.44 -12.39
CA VAL A 175 14.78 -5.89 -12.63
C VAL A 175 14.42 -6.20 -14.10
N ARG A 176 13.57 -5.38 -14.73
CA ARG A 176 13.30 -5.44 -16.17
C ARG A 176 14.58 -5.24 -16.98
N ASP A 177 15.36 -4.22 -16.66
CA ASP A 177 16.58 -3.87 -17.39
C ASP A 177 17.70 -4.92 -17.22
N GLU A 178 17.58 -5.78 -16.21
CA GLU A 178 18.43 -6.96 -15.99
C GLU A 178 18.03 -8.17 -16.86
N GLY A 179 16.95 -8.07 -17.65
CA GLY A 179 16.53 -9.10 -18.62
C GLY A 179 15.24 -9.85 -18.25
N HIS A 180 14.52 -9.41 -17.21
CA HIS A 180 13.22 -9.99 -16.86
C HIS A 180 12.11 -9.38 -17.72
N GLU A 181 11.81 -10.02 -18.85
CA GLU A 181 10.85 -9.50 -19.84
C GLU A 181 9.38 -9.81 -19.50
N TRP A 182 9.17 -10.81 -18.65
CA TRP A 182 7.85 -11.34 -18.30
C TRP A 182 7.49 -11.00 -16.86
N VAL A 183 6.19 -10.81 -16.62
CA VAL A 183 5.67 -10.45 -15.29
C VAL A 183 4.39 -11.24 -15.02
N VAL A 184 4.35 -11.88 -13.85
CA VAL A 184 3.11 -12.39 -13.27
C VAL A 184 2.50 -11.30 -12.40
N ASP A 185 1.35 -10.78 -12.84
CA ASP A 185 0.52 -9.86 -12.06
C ASP A 185 -0.42 -10.69 -11.18
N ALA A 186 -0.08 -10.87 -9.91
CA ALA A 186 -0.81 -11.72 -8.96
C ALA A 186 -1.70 -10.89 -8.02
N ASP A 187 -3.01 -11.14 -8.06
CA ASP A 187 -4.03 -10.48 -7.21
C ASP A 187 -4.55 -11.47 -6.16
N ILE A 188 -4.44 -11.11 -4.89
CA ILE A 188 -4.95 -11.92 -3.77
C ILE A 188 -6.44 -11.62 -3.58
N LYS A 189 -7.28 -12.66 -3.66
CA LYS A 189 -8.73 -12.50 -3.56
C LYS A 189 -9.13 -12.12 -2.13
N ALA A 190 -9.72 -10.93 -2.00
CA ALA A 190 -10.33 -10.43 -0.76
C ALA A 190 -9.40 -10.54 0.46
N PHE A 191 -8.10 -10.27 0.28
CA PHE A 191 -7.05 -10.47 1.27
C PHE A 191 -7.45 -10.05 2.70
N PHE A 192 -7.87 -8.80 2.89
CA PHE A 192 -8.21 -8.30 4.22
C PHE A 192 -9.41 -9.00 4.87
N ASP A 193 -10.28 -9.63 4.10
CA ASP A 193 -11.48 -10.32 4.61
C ASP A 193 -11.21 -11.82 4.87
N THR A 194 -10.08 -12.37 4.40
CA THR A 194 -9.74 -13.80 4.47
C THR A 194 -8.54 -14.12 5.37
N VAL A 195 -7.83 -13.12 5.91
CA VAL A 195 -6.67 -13.34 6.80
C VAL A 195 -7.04 -14.24 7.99
N ASN A 196 -6.33 -15.36 8.16
CA ASN A 196 -6.48 -16.24 9.32
C ASN A 196 -5.83 -15.61 10.56
N HIS A 197 -6.61 -15.47 11.64
CA HIS A 197 -6.14 -14.83 12.88
C HIS A 197 -5.04 -15.63 13.58
N GLU A 198 -5.14 -16.95 13.65
CA GLU A 198 -4.15 -17.79 14.31
C GLU A 198 -2.79 -17.70 13.58
N LYS A 199 -2.79 -17.85 12.26
CA LYS A 199 -1.56 -17.72 11.46
C LYS A 199 -0.93 -16.34 11.58
N LEU A 200 -1.75 -15.29 11.63
CA LEU A 200 -1.25 -13.93 11.83
C LEU A 200 -0.64 -13.75 13.21
N ILE A 201 -1.30 -14.26 14.26
CA ILE A 201 -0.77 -14.20 15.63
C ILE A 201 0.52 -15.02 15.73
N ASP A 202 0.59 -16.20 15.10
CA ASP A 202 1.79 -17.03 15.05
C ASP A 202 2.95 -16.32 14.35
N ALA A 203 2.68 -15.65 13.22
CA ALA A 203 3.67 -14.83 12.50
C ALA A 203 4.22 -13.69 13.38
N VAL A 204 3.35 -13.03 14.15
CA VAL A 204 3.79 -12.02 15.13
C VAL A 204 4.59 -12.67 16.28
N ALA A 205 4.16 -13.84 16.73
CA ALA A 205 4.76 -14.58 17.84
C ALA A 205 6.14 -15.16 17.52
N GLU A 206 6.53 -15.19 16.23
CA GLU A 206 7.90 -15.52 15.83
C GLU A 206 8.92 -14.52 16.39
N ARG A 207 8.54 -13.24 16.52
CA ARG A 207 9.41 -12.17 17.01
C ARG A 207 9.01 -11.60 18.37
N ILE A 208 7.75 -11.73 18.77
CA ILE A 208 7.23 -11.19 20.02
C ILE A 208 6.76 -12.32 20.93
N SER A 209 7.17 -12.32 22.19
CA SER A 209 6.73 -13.32 23.18
C SER A 209 5.99 -12.70 24.37
N ASP A 210 5.65 -11.42 24.29
CA ASP A 210 4.79 -10.76 25.27
C ASP A 210 3.33 -11.16 25.03
N GLY A 211 2.80 -12.03 25.89
CA GLY A 211 1.43 -12.54 25.79
C GLY A 211 0.36 -11.45 25.88
N ARG A 212 0.62 -10.33 26.56
CA ARG A 212 -0.34 -9.22 26.67
C ARG A 212 -0.42 -8.42 25.37
N VAL A 213 0.72 -8.24 24.70
CA VAL A 213 0.75 -7.66 23.35
C VAL A 213 0.04 -8.55 22.35
N LEU A 214 0.31 -9.85 22.35
CA LEU A 214 -0.38 -10.81 21.48
C LEU A 214 -1.89 -10.84 21.75
N GLY A 215 -2.30 -10.85 23.02
CA GLY A 215 -3.70 -10.77 23.43
C GLY A 215 -4.38 -9.48 22.98
N LEU A 216 -3.67 -8.34 23.05
CA LEU A 216 -4.19 -7.06 22.57
C LEU A 216 -4.36 -7.03 21.04
N ILE A 217 -3.42 -7.58 20.28
CA ILE A 217 -3.55 -7.72 18.82
C ILE A 217 -4.75 -8.60 18.49
N ARG A 218 -4.87 -9.76 19.15
CA ARG A 218 -6.01 -10.67 19.00
C ARG A 218 -7.34 -9.97 19.30
N ALA A 219 -7.42 -9.22 20.40
CA ALA A 219 -8.63 -8.48 20.75
C ALA A 219 -9.03 -7.44 19.68
N PHE A 220 -8.07 -6.84 18.97
CA PHE A 220 -8.38 -5.94 17.85
C PHE A 220 -8.82 -6.68 16.58
N LEU A 221 -8.29 -7.87 16.33
CA LEU A 221 -8.68 -8.71 15.20
C LEU A 221 -10.09 -9.28 15.38
N GLU A 222 -10.41 -9.74 16.60
CA GLU A 222 -11.70 -10.32 16.96
C GLU A 222 -12.76 -9.27 17.31
N ALA A 223 -12.41 -7.97 17.28
CA ALA A 223 -13.34 -6.88 17.57
C ALA A 223 -14.56 -6.93 16.64
N ASP A 224 -15.75 -6.95 17.23
CA ASP A 224 -17.00 -7.06 16.48
C ASP A 224 -17.22 -5.89 15.53
N ILE A 225 -17.98 -6.15 14.46
CA ILE A 225 -18.37 -5.15 13.48
C ILE A 225 -19.81 -4.71 13.77
N MET A 226 -20.03 -3.41 13.89
CA MET A 226 -21.37 -2.85 13.98
C MET A 226 -21.80 -2.28 12.63
N GLU A 227 -22.90 -2.81 12.11
CA GLU A 227 -23.49 -2.36 10.85
C GLU A 227 -24.85 -1.70 11.09
N GLN A 228 -25.05 -0.52 10.49
CA GLN A 228 -26.31 0.21 10.66
C GLN A 228 -27.47 -0.60 10.09
N GLY A 229 -28.44 -0.93 10.94
CA GLY A 229 -29.63 -1.70 10.59
C GLY A 229 -29.48 -3.22 10.63
N GLN A 230 -28.26 -3.75 10.80
CA GLN A 230 -28.01 -5.21 10.87
C GLN A 230 -27.44 -5.68 12.22
N GLY A 231 -27.06 -4.75 13.10
CA GLY A 231 -26.62 -5.05 14.46
C GLY A 231 -25.15 -5.47 14.55
N ARG A 232 -24.82 -6.22 15.61
CA ARG A 232 -23.45 -6.63 15.96
C ARG A 232 -23.11 -7.96 15.29
N ALA A 233 -22.11 -7.97 14.41
CA ALA A 233 -21.58 -9.16 13.77
C ALA A 233 -20.21 -9.52 14.34
N LYS A 234 -19.96 -10.81 14.60
CA LYS A 234 -18.65 -11.29 15.04
C LYS A 234 -17.65 -11.28 13.90
N ASN A 235 -16.45 -10.80 14.16
CA ASN A 235 -15.35 -10.87 13.19
C ASN A 235 -14.54 -12.15 13.40
N VAL A 236 -14.86 -13.20 12.64
CA VAL A 236 -14.24 -14.53 12.80
C VAL A 236 -12.98 -14.70 11.95
N VAL A 237 -12.91 -13.99 10.81
CA VAL A 237 -11.78 -14.02 9.88
C VAL A 237 -11.56 -12.64 9.27
N GLY A 238 -10.34 -12.36 8.83
CA GLY A 238 -9.97 -11.08 8.24
C GLY A 238 -9.65 -10.00 9.27
N THR A 239 -9.06 -8.91 8.79
CA THR A 239 -8.70 -7.76 9.62
C THR A 239 -9.65 -6.60 9.33
N PRO A 240 -10.13 -5.85 10.34
CA PRO A 240 -10.94 -4.66 10.10
C PRO A 240 -10.19 -3.67 9.19
N GLN A 241 -10.68 -3.50 7.97
CA GLN A 241 -10.13 -2.54 7.01
C GLN A 241 -10.34 -1.13 7.56
N GLY A 242 -9.28 -0.41 7.93
CA GLY A 242 -9.37 0.92 8.53
C GLY A 242 -8.81 1.03 9.95
N GLY A 243 -8.41 -0.09 10.55
CA GLY A 243 -7.53 -0.09 11.73
C GLY A 243 -6.15 0.50 11.40
N VAL A 244 -5.57 1.22 12.35
CA VAL A 244 -4.24 1.87 12.19
C VAL A 244 -3.13 0.82 12.09
N ILE A 245 -3.30 -0.31 12.78
CA ILE A 245 -2.33 -1.41 12.84
C ILE A 245 -2.51 -2.43 11.71
N SER A 246 -3.70 -2.50 11.09
CA SER A 246 -4.02 -3.50 10.06
C SER A 246 -3.01 -3.54 8.90
N PRO A 247 -2.52 -2.41 8.36
CA PRO A 247 -1.52 -2.43 7.29
C PRO A 247 -0.19 -3.08 7.68
N LEU A 248 0.25 -2.90 8.93
CA LEU A 248 1.47 -3.55 9.42
C LEU A 248 1.25 -5.06 9.57
N LEU A 249 0.12 -5.46 10.15
CA LEU A 249 -0.23 -6.88 10.31
C LEU A 249 -0.34 -7.58 8.96
N ALA A 250 -0.91 -6.91 7.95
CA ALA A 250 -0.94 -7.40 6.58
C ALA A 250 0.46 -7.66 6.02
N ASN A 251 1.40 -6.74 6.25
CA ASN A 251 2.78 -6.93 5.81
C ASN A 251 3.49 -8.06 6.56
N ILE A 252 3.27 -8.21 7.87
CA ILE A 252 3.81 -9.32 8.66
C ILE A 252 3.31 -10.66 8.10
N TYR A 253 2.02 -10.74 7.78
CA TYR A 253 1.41 -11.95 7.21
C TYR A 253 2.02 -12.32 5.86
N LEU A 254 2.11 -11.36 4.95
CA LEU A 254 2.64 -11.56 3.59
C LEU A 254 4.17 -11.62 3.53
N HIS A 255 4.87 -11.30 4.62
CA HIS A 255 6.32 -11.42 4.65
C HIS A 255 6.78 -12.88 4.51
N TYR A 256 5.99 -13.84 5.01
CA TYR A 256 6.24 -15.26 4.75
C TYR A 256 6.25 -15.56 3.24
N PHE A 257 5.28 -15.00 2.49
CA PHE A 257 5.26 -15.13 1.04
C PHE A 257 6.51 -14.51 0.39
N ASP A 258 6.91 -13.31 0.83
CA ASP A 258 8.11 -12.65 0.31
C ASP A 258 9.38 -13.49 0.55
N GLU A 259 9.56 -14.04 1.76
CA GLU A 259 10.69 -14.91 2.10
C GLU A 259 10.71 -16.18 1.24
N ARG A 260 9.57 -16.86 1.06
CA ARG A 260 9.46 -18.11 0.30
C ARG A 260 9.74 -17.92 -1.19
N MET A 261 9.23 -16.83 -1.78
CA MET A 261 9.52 -16.50 -3.18
C MET A 261 11.01 -16.17 -3.39
N ALA A 262 11.62 -15.43 -2.45
CA ALA A 262 13.05 -15.13 -2.50
C ALA A 262 13.92 -16.39 -2.32
N GLU A 263 13.52 -17.34 -1.46
CA GLU A 263 14.19 -18.64 -1.30
C GLU A 263 14.17 -19.49 -2.58
N LEU A 264 13.11 -19.35 -3.39
CA LEU A 264 12.99 -20.00 -4.70
C LEU A 264 13.76 -19.26 -5.81
N GLY A 265 14.29 -18.06 -5.53
CA GLY A 265 15.08 -17.26 -6.47
C GLY A 265 14.27 -16.33 -7.37
N PHE A 266 12.98 -16.11 -7.08
CA PHE A 266 12.15 -15.19 -7.85
C PHE A 266 12.31 -13.75 -7.39
N GLU A 267 12.36 -12.82 -8.35
CA GLU A 267 12.33 -11.39 -8.10
C GLU A 267 10.88 -10.92 -7.94
N VAL A 268 10.54 -10.43 -6.75
CA VAL A 268 9.18 -9.99 -6.41
C VAL A 268 9.18 -8.49 -6.13
N VAL A 269 8.13 -7.81 -6.58
CA VAL A 269 7.79 -6.46 -6.15
C VAL A 269 6.38 -6.46 -5.60
N ARG A 270 6.26 -6.22 -4.29
CA ARG A 270 4.99 -6.22 -3.59
C ARG A 270 4.64 -4.83 -3.06
N TYR A 271 3.43 -4.38 -3.35
CA TYR A 271 2.85 -3.19 -2.76
C TYR A 271 1.53 -3.54 -2.08
N ALA A 272 1.58 -3.76 -0.77
CA ALA A 272 0.46 -4.28 0.01
C ALA A 272 0.03 -5.67 -0.49
N ASP A 273 -1.18 -5.79 -1.04
CA ASP A 273 -1.77 -6.99 -1.62
C ASP A 273 -1.51 -7.14 -3.14
N ASP A 274 -1.07 -6.08 -3.81
CA ASP A 274 -0.68 -6.13 -5.22
C ASP A 274 0.75 -6.72 -5.33
N VAL A 275 0.89 -7.86 -6.00
CA VAL A 275 2.15 -8.60 -6.14
C VAL A 275 2.52 -8.72 -7.61
N LEU A 276 3.74 -8.34 -7.98
CA LEU A 276 4.35 -8.68 -9.26
C LEU A 276 5.53 -9.62 -9.05
N VAL A 277 5.58 -10.69 -9.85
CA VAL A 277 6.76 -11.57 -9.95
C VAL A 277 7.40 -11.32 -11.31
N LEU A 278 8.66 -10.91 -11.34
CA LEU A 278 9.41 -10.63 -12.57
C LEU A 278 10.19 -11.89 -12.97
N CYS A 279 10.05 -12.28 -14.23
CA CYS A 279 10.56 -13.54 -14.79
C CYS A 279 11.33 -13.26 -16.09
N GLY A 280 12.36 -14.04 -16.37
CA GLY A 280 13.15 -13.98 -17.60
C GLY A 280 12.40 -14.58 -18.81
N SER A 281 11.58 -15.60 -18.60
CA SER A 281 10.83 -16.28 -19.67
C SER A 281 9.35 -16.47 -19.32
N GLU A 282 8.54 -16.78 -20.35
CA GLU A 282 7.12 -17.15 -20.17
C GLU A 282 6.98 -18.46 -19.38
N GLU A 283 7.85 -19.44 -19.63
CA GLU A 283 7.87 -20.72 -18.92
C GLU A 283 8.15 -20.53 -17.42
N GLU A 284 9.10 -19.65 -17.08
CA GLU A 284 9.39 -19.28 -15.70
C GLU A 284 8.20 -18.56 -15.04
N ALA A 285 7.45 -17.76 -15.80
CA ALA A 285 6.25 -17.10 -15.31
C ALA A 285 5.10 -18.10 -15.02
N GLU A 286 4.96 -19.16 -15.83
CA GLU A 286 4.01 -20.25 -15.56
C GLU A 286 4.40 -21.06 -14.31
N GLU A 287 5.69 -21.33 -14.12
CA GLU A 287 6.22 -21.96 -12.91
C GLU A 287 5.99 -21.08 -11.67
N ALA A 288 6.27 -19.77 -11.79
CA ALA A 288 6.03 -18.80 -10.74
C ALA A 288 4.56 -18.77 -10.28
N ILE A 289 3.59 -18.87 -11.20
CA ILE A 289 2.16 -18.94 -10.83
C ILE A 289 1.88 -20.16 -9.93
N SER A 290 2.49 -21.31 -10.24
CA SER A 290 2.31 -22.53 -9.46
C SER A 290 2.85 -22.36 -8.04
N HIS A 291 4.06 -21.83 -7.89
CA HIS A 291 4.64 -21.54 -6.58
C HIS A 291 3.89 -20.47 -5.81
N VAL A 292 3.46 -19.39 -6.47
CA VAL A 292 2.63 -18.34 -5.85
C VAL A 292 1.35 -18.95 -5.28
N LYS A 293 0.70 -19.83 -6.04
CA LYS A 293 -0.52 -20.51 -5.61
C LYS A 293 -0.25 -21.41 -4.39
N GLU A 294 0.79 -22.24 -4.43
CA GLU A 294 1.17 -23.14 -3.34
C GLU A 294 1.45 -22.35 -2.05
N ILE A 295 2.26 -21.30 -2.11
CA ILE A 295 2.62 -20.48 -0.95
C ILE A 295 1.42 -19.72 -0.39
N LEU A 296 0.53 -19.22 -1.26
CA LEU A 296 -0.70 -18.57 -0.80
C LEU A 296 -1.66 -19.58 -0.14
N GLU A 297 -1.75 -20.81 -0.64
CA GLU A 297 -2.54 -21.88 -0.02
C GLU A 297 -1.98 -22.28 1.35
N GLU A 298 -0.65 -22.30 1.53
CA GLU A 298 -0.02 -22.46 2.86
C GLU A 298 -0.47 -21.35 3.82
N LEU A 299 -0.66 -20.13 3.33
CA LEU A 299 -1.21 -19.00 4.07
C LEU A 299 -2.75 -18.98 4.16
N GLU A 300 -3.46 -20.02 3.71
CA GLU A 300 -4.94 -20.02 3.60
C GLU A 300 -5.52 -18.84 2.81
N LEU A 301 -4.74 -18.31 1.87
CA LEU A 301 -5.16 -17.27 0.94
C LEU A 301 -5.47 -17.88 -0.42
N THR A 302 -6.32 -17.21 -1.20
CA THR A 302 -6.71 -17.66 -2.53
C THR A 302 -6.22 -16.67 -3.58
N LEU A 303 -5.46 -17.17 -4.55
CA LEU A 303 -5.08 -16.40 -5.74
C LEU A 303 -6.32 -16.14 -6.62
N HIS A 304 -6.46 -14.94 -7.18
CA HIS A 304 -7.60 -14.62 -8.03
C HIS A 304 -7.36 -15.06 -9.49
N PRO A 305 -7.97 -16.17 -9.97
CA PRO A 305 -7.58 -16.77 -11.25
C PRO A 305 -7.86 -15.85 -12.46
N GLN A 306 -8.97 -15.11 -12.44
CA GLN A 306 -9.34 -14.23 -13.56
C GLN A 306 -8.54 -12.91 -13.62
N LYS A 307 -7.92 -12.52 -12.51
CA LYS A 307 -7.16 -11.27 -12.44
C LYS A 307 -5.66 -11.53 -12.54
N THR A 308 -5.22 -12.72 -12.15
CA THR A 308 -3.83 -13.15 -12.31
C THR A 308 -3.54 -13.28 -13.79
N LYS A 309 -2.48 -12.60 -14.27
CA LYS A 309 -2.13 -12.60 -15.69
C LYS A 309 -0.62 -12.59 -15.87
N ILE A 310 -0.17 -13.39 -16.82
CA ILE A 310 1.17 -13.25 -17.39
C ILE A 310 1.12 -12.07 -18.39
N LYS A 311 2.10 -11.17 -18.30
CA LYS A 311 2.25 -10.02 -19.17
C LYS A 311 3.70 -9.90 -19.60
N ASN A 312 3.91 -9.29 -20.76
CA ASN A 312 5.23 -8.93 -21.24
C ASN A 312 5.39 -7.40 -21.26
N PHE A 313 6.59 -6.90 -20.95
CA PHE A 313 6.85 -5.45 -20.99
C PHE A 313 6.69 -4.82 -22.39
N SER A 314 6.73 -5.61 -23.46
CA SER A 314 6.44 -5.13 -24.83
C SER A 314 4.98 -4.65 -24.99
N GLU A 315 4.04 -5.29 -24.30
CA GLU A 315 2.61 -4.95 -24.32
C GLU A 315 2.23 -3.93 -23.23
N GLY A 316 3.08 -3.81 -22.22
CA GLY A 316 2.93 -2.89 -21.10
C GLY A 316 2.39 -3.58 -19.85
N VAL A 317 3.14 -3.45 -18.76
CA VAL A 317 2.78 -3.99 -17.44
C VAL A 317 2.21 -2.87 -16.60
N ASP A 318 0.98 -3.06 -16.15
CA ASP A 318 0.27 -2.08 -15.35
C ASP A 318 0.51 -2.28 -13.85
N PHE A 319 0.97 -1.24 -13.15
CA PHE A 319 1.20 -1.30 -11.70
C PHE A 319 1.07 0.08 -11.04
N LEU A 320 0.41 0.19 -9.89
CA LEU A 320 0.29 1.41 -9.07
C LEU A 320 -0.08 2.71 -9.84
N GLY A 321 -0.89 2.57 -10.88
CA GLY A 321 -1.35 3.68 -11.73
C GLY A 321 -0.41 4.03 -12.89
N PHE A 322 0.67 3.28 -13.08
CA PHE A 322 1.58 3.36 -14.22
C PHE A 322 1.33 2.18 -15.16
N THR A 323 1.74 2.36 -16.41
CA THR A 323 1.98 1.30 -17.40
C THR A 323 3.45 1.37 -17.75
N VAL A 324 4.19 0.32 -17.44
CA VAL A 324 5.64 0.19 -17.67
C VAL A 324 5.84 -0.63 -18.94
N TYR A 325 6.53 -0.06 -19.92
CA TYR A 325 6.96 -0.75 -21.13
C TYR A 325 8.45 -1.06 -21.06
N VAL A 326 8.99 -1.74 -22.07
CA VAL A 326 10.43 -2.02 -22.20
C VAL A 326 11.29 -0.75 -22.06
N SER A 327 10.92 0.33 -22.75
CA SER A 327 11.78 1.53 -22.87
C SER A 327 11.31 2.75 -22.09
N HIS A 328 10.07 2.74 -21.61
CA HIS A 328 9.44 3.93 -21.03
C HIS A 328 8.28 3.54 -20.13
N LYS A 329 7.82 4.47 -19.30
CA LYS A 329 6.62 4.28 -18.47
C LYS A 329 5.71 5.48 -18.58
N VAL A 330 4.40 5.25 -18.52
CA VAL A 330 3.38 6.31 -18.64
C VAL A 330 2.30 6.14 -17.57
N PRO A 331 1.58 7.21 -17.19
CA PRO A 331 0.39 7.08 -16.36
C PRO A 331 -0.69 6.27 -17.08
N ARG A 332 -1.37 5.37 -16.36
CA ARG A 332 -2.52 4.62 -16.88
C ARG A 332 -3.60 5.57 -17.41
N LYS A 333 -4.28 5.17 -18.48
CA LYS A 333 -5.42 5.92 -19.07
C LYS A 333 -6.49 6.23 -18.02
N GLU A 334 -6.73 5.33 -17.08
CA GLU A 334 -7.69 5.54 -15.99
C GLU A 334 -7.24 6.65 -15.03
N ALA A 335 -5.95 6.75 -14.71
CA ALA A 335 -5.41 7.82 -13.86
C ALA A 335 -5.60 9.20 -14.53
N VAL A 336 -5.35 9.28 -15.84
CA VAL A 336 -5.62 10.49 -16.63
C VAL A 336 -7.12 10.82 -16.65
N ARG A 337 -7.99 9.81 -16.79
CA ARG A 337 -9.46 9.98 -16.73
C ARG A 337 -9.92 10.51 -15.37
N LYS A 338 -9.37 9.99 -14.27
CA LYS A 338 -9.64 10.44 -12.89
C LYS A 338 -9.21 11.89 -12.68
N TYR A 339 -8.02 12.27 -13.17
CA TYR A 339 -7.55 13.65 -13.18
C TYR A 339 -8.52 14.56 -13.94
N LYS A 340 -8.84 14.24 -15.21
CA LYS A 340 -9.81 15.00 -16.02
C LYS A 340 -11.17 15.08 -15.31
N GLY A 341 -11.60 14.03 -14.60
CA GLY A 341 -12.80 14.01 -13.78
C GLY A 341 -12.77 15.00 -12.61
N ALA A 342 -11.67 15.05 -11.86
CA ALA A 342 -11.47 15.99 -10.75
C ALA A 342 -11.48 17.44 -11.23
N VAL A 343 -10.73 17.75 -12.30
CA VAL A 343 -10.72 19.08 -12.92
C VAL A 343 -12.12 19.48 -13.39
N ARG A 344 -12.90 18.56 -14.00
CA ARG A 344 -14.29 18.85 -14.40
C ARG A 344 -15.18 19.21 -13.22
N ARG A 345 -15.06 18.50 -12.09
CA ARG A 345 -15.84 18.79 -10.88
C ARG A 345 -15.48 20.16 -10.30
N ALA A 346 -14.19 20.49 -10.24
CA ALA A 346 -13.71 21.79 -9.77
C ALA A 346 -14.11 22.96 -10.70
N THR A 347 -14.27 22.70 -12.00
CA THR A 347 -14.55 23.73 -13.02
C THR A 347 -16.00 23.69 -13.53
N ARG A 348 -16.96 23.27 -12.70
CA ARG A 348 -18.39 23.26 -13.06
C ARG A 348 -18.88 24.70 -13.28
N ARG A 349 -19.54 24.97 -14.42
CA ARG A 349 -19.89 26.33 -14.84
C ARG A 349 -20.85 27.04 -13.89
N ASN A 350 -21.69 26.30 -13.17
CA ASN A 350 -22.73 26.89 -12.32
C ASN A 350 -22.29 27.07 -10.86
N LEU A 351 -20.99 26.92 -10.56
CA LEU A 351 -20.52 27.15 -9.20
C LEU A 351 -20.60 28.65 -8.87
N PRO A 352 -21.14 29.03 -7.69
CA PRO A 352 -21.27 30.42 -7.24
C PRO A 352 -19.97 30.92 -6.61
N ILE A 353 -18.83 30.64 -7.22
CA ILE A 353 -17.50 31.05 -6.73
C ILE A 353 -16.72 31.76 -7.83
N ASN A 354 -15.76 32.59 -7.44
CA ASN A 354 -14.92 33.32 -8.38
C ASN A 354 -13.82 32.41 -8.98
N LEU A 355 -13.15 32.89 -10.02
CA LEU A 355 -12.11 32.12 -10.73
C LEU A 355 -10.89 31.82 -9.85
N GLU A 356 -10.53 32.73 -8.94
CA GLU A 356 -9.38 32.58 -8.05
C GLU A 356 -9.61 31.44 -7.06
N MET A 357 -10.78 31.36 -6.43
CA MET A 357 -11.16 30.25 -5.55
C MET A 357 -11.17 28.91 -6.29
N VAL A 358 -11.61 28.89 -7.57
CA VAL A 358 -11.52 27.68 -8.40
C VAL A 358 -10.06 27.26 -8.59
N ILE A 359 -9.17 28.21 -8.86
CA ILE A 359 -7.73 27.93 -9.03
C ILE A 359 -7.12 27.42 -7.72
N GLN A 360 -7.41 28.06 -6.60
CA GLN A 360 -6.95 27.63 -5.28
C GLN A 360 -7.39 26.20 -4.95
N GLY A 361 -8.65 25.83 -5.23
CA GLY A 361 -9.15 24.46 -5.06
C GLY A 361 -8.59 23.45 -6.07
N LEU A 362 -8.19 23.91 -7.26
CA LEU A 362 -7.64 23.06 -8.32
C LEU A 362 -6.14 22.76 -8.13
N ASN A 363 -5.38 23.72 -7.63
CA ASN A 363 -3.92 23.63 -7.48
C ASN A 363 -3.46 22.38 -6.70
N PRO A 364 -4.07 21.98 -5.56
CA PRO A 364 -3.69 20.75 -4.86
C PRO A 364 -3.86 19.49 -5.74
N VAL A 365 -4.89 19.44 -6.58
CA VAL A 365 -5.12 18.33 -7.52
C VAL A 365 -4.02 18.27 -8.57
N VAL A 366 -3.66 19.43 -9.14
CA VAL A 366 -2.61 19.55 -10.16
C VAL A 366 -1.25 19.16 -9.58
N ILE A 367 -0.88 19.77 -8.44
CA ILE A 367 0.42 19.55 -7.78
C ILE A 367 0.54 18.10 -7.32
N GLY A 368 -0.48 17.55 -6.66
CA GLY A 368 -0.46 16.17 -6.16
C GLY A 368 -0.34 15.15 -7.29
N TRP A 369 -1.18 15.28 -8.32
CA TRP A 369 -1.14 14.38 -9.48
C TRP A 369 0.18 14.49 -10.25
N GLY A 370 0.65 15.72 -10.49
CA GLY A 370 1.92 15.97 -11.16
C GLY A 370 3.11 15.44 -10.38
N ASN A 371 3.19 15.70 -9.08
CA ASN A 371 4.28 15.20 -8.25
C ASN A 371 4.31 13.68 -8.17
N TYR A 372 3.16 13.00 -8.23
CA TYR A 372 3.11 11.55 -8.25
C TYR A 372 3.63 10.98 -9.58
N PHE A 373 3.13 11.49 -10.72
CA PHE A 373 3.43 10.94 -12.04
C PHE A 373 4.69 11.50 -12.71
N LYS A 374 5.40 12.47 -12.11
CA LYS A 374 6.59 13.11 -12.70
C LYS A 374 7.75 12.16 -13.02
N ILE A 375 7.80 10.99 -12.38
CA ILE A 375 8.83 9.98 -12.64
C ILE A 375 8.66 9.29 -14.00
N ALA A 376 7.49 9.41 -14.63
CA ALA A 376 7.14 8.78 -15.89
C ALA A 376 7.41 9.69 -17.11
N ASN A 377 7.33 9.12 -18.31
CA ASN A 377 7.50 9.84 -19.57
C ASN A 377 6.25 10.69 -19.87
N VAL A 378 6.14 11.84 -19.19
CA VAL A 378 4.90 12.64 -19.16
C VAL A 378 5.00 14.02 -19.79
N ASN A 379 6.15 14.39 -20.38
CA ASN A 379 6.40 15.71 -20.97
C ASN A 379 5.27 16.20 -21.89
N TRP A 380 4.87 15.36 -22.86
CA TRP A 380 3.79 15.71 -23.80
C TRP A 380 2.42 15.68 -23.12
N LEU A 381 2.17 14.67 -22.29
CA LEU A 381 0.91 14.53 -21.55
C LEU A 381 0.64 15.72 -20.63
N TYR A 382 1.66 16.23 -19.93
CA TYR A 382 1.54 17.38 -19.04
C TYR A 382 1.19 18.65 -19.82
N LYS A 383 1.83 18.87 -20.98
CA LYS A 383 1.49 19.98 -21.88
C LYS A 383 0.04 19.88 -22.38
N GLU A 384 -0.41 18.70 -22.77
CA GLU A 384 -1.80 18.45 -23.20
C GLU A 384 -2.78 18.75 -22.07
N LEU A 385 -2.55 18.19 -20.87
CA LEU A 385 -3.41 18.35 -19.71
C LEU A 385 -3.44 19.79 -19.20
N ASP A 386 -2.32 20.50 -19.24
CA ASP A 386 -2.24 21.92 -18.92
C ASP A 386 -3.06 22.76 -19.90
N GLY A 387 -2.94 22.49 -21.20
CA GLY A 387 -3.75 23.15 -22.24
C GLY A 387 -5.24 22.91 -22.03
N TRP A 388 -5.61 21.67 -21.76
CA TRP A 388 -6.98 21.27 -21.49
C TRP A 388 -7.54 21.90 -20.20
N THR A 389 -6.73 21.98 -19.13
CA THR A 389 -7.09 22.59 -17.85
C THR A 389 -7.33 24.09 -18.00
N ARG A 390 -6.45 24.81 -18.72
CA ARG A 390 -6.65 26.23 -19.04
C ARG A 390 -7.92 26.47 -19.85
N MET A 391 -8.20 25.61 -20.84
CA MET A 391 -9.46 25.68 -21.59
C MET A 391 -10.68 25.53 -20.68
N ARG A 392 -10.65 24.63 -19.69
CA ARG A 392 -11.73 24.46 -18.71
C ARG A 392 -11.93 25.69 -17.83
N LEU A 393 -10.86 26.31 -17.33
CA LEU A 393 -10.93 27.54 -16.53
C LEU A 393 -11.51 28.71 -17.33
N ARG A 394 -11.11 28.84 -18.60
CA ARG A 394 -11.71 29.82 -19.52
C ARG A 394 -13.19 29.58 -19.73
N ALA A 395 -13.59 28.33 -19.94
CA ALA A 395 -14.98 27.96 -20.12
C ALA A 395 -15.82 28.14 -18.84
N PHE A 396 -15.20 28.08 -17.66
CA PHE A 396 -15.82 28.43 -16.39
C PHE A 396 -16.08 29.93 -16.28
N LYS A 397 -15.09 30.78 -16.62
CA LYS A 397 -15.20 32.24 -16.55
C LYS A 397 -16.21 32.79 -17.58
N GLU A 398 -16.17 32.30 -18.81
CA GLU A 398 -17.03 32.75 -19.92
C GLU A 398 -18.41 32.07 -19.92
N LYS A 399 -18.65 31.10 -19.02
CA LYS A 399 -19.85 30.24 -18.98
C LYS A 399 -20.17 29.49 -20.28
N ARG A 400 -19.27 29.49 -21.26
CA ARG A 400 -19.36 28.77 -22.54
C ARG A 400 -17.98 28.28 -22.98
N LYS A 401 -17.94 27.24 -23.81
CA LYS A 401 -16.69 26.85 -24.49
C LYS A 401 -16.54 27.76 -25.72
N SER A 402 -15.44 28.48 -25.85
CA SER A 402 -15.14 29.27 -27.05
C SER A 402 -13.69 29.07 -27.46
N TYR A 403 -13.47 28.96 -28.78
CA TYR A 403 -12.14 28.87 -29.37
C TYR A 403 -11.35 30.18 -29.24
N ASN A 404 -12.04 31.31 -29.07
CA ASN A 404 -11.42 32.63 -28.92
C ASN A 404 -11.07 32.99 -27.47
N SER A 405 -11.48 32.19 -26.48
CA SER A 405 -11.20 32.48 -25.07
C SER A 405 -9.70 32.54 -24.75
N ASN A 406 -8.86 31.88 -25.55
CA ASN A 406 -7.40 31.92 -25.38
C ASN A 406 -6.81 33.31 -25.67
N ARG A 407 -7.45 34.10 -26.55
CA ARG A 407 -7.04 35.48 -26.88
C ARG A 407 -7.54 36.50 -25.84
N ARG A 408 -8.68 36.22 -25.19
CA ARG A 408 -9.28 37.10 -24.18
C ARG A 408 -8.69 36.89 -22.78
N ILE A 409 -8.51 35.62 -22.39
CA ILE A 409 -7.96 35.25 -21.09
C ILE A 409 -6.58 34.61 -21.35
N LEU A 410 -5.56 35.46 -21.30
CA LEU A 410 -4.18 35.07 -21.55
C LEU A 410 -3.68 34.05 -20.52
N ASN A 411 -2.71 33.24 -20.91
CA ASN A 411 -2.04 32.32 -19.98
C ASN A 411 -1.41 33.09 -18.81
N ALA A 412 -0.85 34.28 -19.07
CA ALA A 412 -0.27 35.16 -18.05
C ALA A 412 -1.29 35.53 -16.96
N PHE A 413 -2.53 35.87 -17.34
CA PHE A 413 -3.58 36.19 -16.37
C PHE A 413 -3.87 35.01 -15.43
N LEU A 414 -4.00 33.79 -15.95
CA LEU A 414 -4.24 32.60 -15.12
C LEU A 414 -3.03 32.28 -14.20
N ARG A 415 -1.80 32.50 -14.69
CA ARG A 415 -0.59 32.36 -13.88
C ARG A 415 -0.52 33.40 -12.75
N ASN A 416 -0.90 34.63 -13.03
CA ASN A 416 -0.94 35.71 -12.03
C ASN A 416 -1.99 35.45 -10.94
N LEU A 417 -3.06 34.73 -11.26
CA LEU A 417 -4.02 34.20 -10.27
C LEU A 417 -3.51 32.97 -9.51
N GLY A 418 -2.25 32.56 -9.71
CA GLY A 418 -1.61 31.48 -9.00
C GLY A 418 -1.83 30.08 -9.58
N LEU A 419 -2.32 29.94 -10.83
CA LEU A 419 -2.49 28.62 -11.45
C LEU A 419 -1.15 27.90 -11.60
N LYS A 420 -1.03 26.74 -10.97
CA LYS A 420 0.10 25.83 -11.14
C LYS A 420 -0.05 25.01 -12.42
N SER A 421 1.08 24.70 -13.05
CA SER A 421 1.16 23.92 -14.28
C SER A 421 1.83 22.58 -14.00
N LEU A 422 1.34 21.51 -14.62
CA LEU A 422 1.99 20.21 -14.56
C LEU A 422 3.39 20.29 -15.18
N SER A 423 3.51 20.97 -16.33
CA SER A 423 4.77 21.13 -17.06
C SER A 423 5.84 21.83 -16.22
N SER A 424 5.48 22.81 -15.39
CA SER A 424 6.45 23.48 -14.49
C SER A 424 6.98 22.58 -13.36
N LEU A 425 6.30 21.47 -13.04
CA LEU A 425 6.78 20.53 -12.03
C LEU A 425 7.95 19.66 -12.53
N LEU A 426 8.12 19.56 -13.84
CA LEU A 426 9.22 18.81 -14.47
C LEU A 426 10.50 19.65 -14.56
N ASN A 427 10.35 20.98 -14.70
CA ASN A 427 11.44 21.94 -14.78
C ASN A 427 11.19 23.07 -13.78
N PRO A 428 11.63 22.94 -12.50
CA PRO A 428 11.38 23.95 -11.47
C PRO A 428 12.14 25.28 -11.67
N GLY A 429 12.76 25.52 -12.84
CA GLY A 429 13.63 26.66 -13.13
C GLY A 429 13.13 27.64 -14.19
N TRP A 430 11.82 27.83 -14.37
CA TRP A 430 11.25 28.89 -15.24
C TRP A 430 10.06 29.61 -14.63
#